data_AF-A0A126ZVM7-F1
#
_entry.id   AF-A0A126ZVM7-F1
#
_cell.length_a   1.000
_cell.length_b   1.000
_cell.length_c   1.000
_cell.angle_alpha   90.00
_cell.angle_beta   90.00
_cell.angle_gamma   90.00
#
_symmetry.space_group_name_H-M   'P 1'
#
loop_
_entity.id
_entity.type
_entity.pdbx_description
1 polymer ?
#
loop_
_entity_poly.entity_id
_entity_poly.type
_entity_poly.pdbx_seq_one_letter_code
_entity_poly.pdbx_strand_id
1 'polypeptide(L)'
;MLRAARVGHGVPEREVRDPARVPPLRLGADGTDRVVEEHRIRCTHFDAFRFYSPDAAPLNELQPTRAAQRDLEQPGCLHANMDLYKWAYKLGPAIPGELLMDCFELAWRVRTMDMQASPYDLSDWGFEPIAIETPAGKAAYVEAQRGFASEAAVLRERLTAALAPLEAASAEPSAAAPVGTDVTPQRSGRDPSTQRT
;
A
#
# COMPACT_ATOMS: atom_id res chain seq x y z
N MET A 1 -2.69 -0.38 -15.51
CA MET A 1 -2.34 -1.10 -14.27
C MET A 1 -3.28 -2.30 -14.19
N LEU A 2 -3.06 -3.28 -15.06
CA LEU A 2 -3.79 -4.54 -14.98
C LEU A 2 -3.29 -5.25 -13.72
N ARG A 3 -4.17 -5.75 -12.85
CA ARG A 3 -3.85 -7.03 -12.23
C ARG A 3 -3.73 -7.99 -13.41
N ALA A 4 -2.51 -8.19 -13.90
CA ALA A 4 -2.26 -9.01 -15.06
C ALA A 4 -2.50 -10.46 -14.65
N ALA A 5 -3.77 -10.84 -14.67
CA ALA A 5 -4.21 -12.20 -14.49
C ALA A 5 -4.11 -12.86 -15.86
N ARG A 6 -2.96 -13.47 -16.15
CA ARG A 6 -2.93 -14.52 -17.16
C ARG A 6 -3.56 -15.76 -16.55
N VAL A 7 -4.55 -16.36 -17.21
CA VAL A 7 -5.07 -17.67 -16.79
C VAL A 7 -4.10 -18.71 -17.35
N GLY A 8 -3.08 -19.06 -16.57
CA GLY A 8 -1.99 -19.93 -17.06
C GLY A 8 -2.52 -21.24 -17.64
N HIS A 9 -2.17 -21.53 -18.90
CA HIS A 9 -2.35 -22.85 -19.50
C HIS A 9 -1.33 -23.81 -18.87
N GLY A 10 -1.80 -24.82 -18.13
CA GLY A 10 -0.96 -25.91 -17.61
C GLY A 10 -0.59 -25.84 -16.12
N VAL A 11 -1.23 -24.99 -15.32
CA VAL A 11 -1.18 -25.14 -13.86
C VAL A 11 -2.03 -26.38 -13.50
N PRO A 12 -1.50 -27.40 -12.78
CA PRO A 12 -2.36 -28.48 -12.28
C PRO A 12 -3.50 -27.84 -11.47
N GLU A 13 -4.72 -28.36 -11.58
CA GLU A 13 -5.88 -27.94 -10.79
C GLU A 13 -5.57 -28.03 -9.28
N ARG A 14 -4.87 -27.03 -8.76
CA ARG A 14 -4.81 -26.72 -7.35
C ARG A 14 -6.17 -26.16 -7.03
N GLU A 15 -7.08 -27.08 -6.69
CA GLU A 15 -8.41 -26.89 -6.12
C GLU A 15 -8.86 -25.43 -6.30
N VAL A 16 -9.39 -25.12 -7.49
CA VAL A 16 -9.91 -23.79 -7.80
C VAL A 16 -10.87 -23.46 -6.68
N ARG A 17 -10.47 -22.49 -5.85
CA ARG A 17 -11.25 -21.96 -4.74
C ARG A 17 -12.66 -21.73 -5.28
N ASP A 18 -13.64 -22.48 -4.78
CA ASP A 18 -15.05 -22.53 -5.19
C ASP A 18 -15.39 -21.57 -6.36
N PRO A 19 -15.64 -22.07 -7.59
CA PRO A 19 -15.89 -21.23 -8.75
C PRO A 19 -17.07 -20.26 -8.57
N ALA A 20 -17.95 -20.47 -7.59
CA ALA A 20 -18.98 -19.50 -7.21
C ALA A 20 -18.43 -18.24 -6.48
N ARG A 21 -17.13 -18.18 -6.15
CA ARG A 21 -16.48 -17.08 -5.42
C ARG A 21 -15.55 -16.19 -6.26
N VAL A 22 -15.30 -16.51 -7.52
CA VAL A 22 -14.45 -15.70 -8.40
C VAL A 22 -15.34 -15.13 -9.52
N PRO A 23 -15.46 -13.80 -9.64
CA PRO A 23 -16.24 -13.20 -10.72
C PRO A 23 -15.68 -13.62 -12.09
N PRO A 24 -16.51 -13.72 -13.14
CA PRO A 24 -16.07 -14.17 -14.46
C PRO A 24 -15.15 -13.14 -15.13
N LEU A 25 -14.38 -13.54 -16.15
CA LEU A 25 -13.58 -12.61 -16.95
C LEU A 25 -14.42 -11.96 -18.04
N ARG A 26 -14.33 -10.64 -18.22
CA ARG A 26 -15.13 -9.91 -19.23
C ARG A 26 -14.76 -10.26 -20.67
N LEU A 27 -13.48 -10.54 -20.91
CA LEU A 27 -12.95 -10.86 -22.24
C LEU A 27 -12.65 -12.36 -22.41
N GLY A 28 -13.06 -13.19 -21.44
CA GLY A 28 -12.57 -14.57 -21.34
C GLY A 28 -11.06 -14.65 -21.07
N ALA A 29 -10.52 -15.87 -21.03
CA ALA A 29 -9.08 -16.10 -20.83
C ALA A 29 -8.28 -15.52 -22.00
N ASP A 30 -8.55 -15.96 -23.23
CA ASP A 30 -7.80 -15.57 -24.44
C ASP A 30 -7.80 -14.05 -24.67
N GLY A 31 -8.94 -13.38 -24.45
CA GLY A 31 -9.02 -11.94 -24.60
C GLY A 31 -8.24 -11.19 -23.52
N THR A 32 -8.23 -11.70 -22.28
CA THR A 32 -7.45 -11.12 -21.18
C THR A 32 -5.95 -11.28 -21.43
N ASP A 33 -5.53 -12.47 -21.87
CA ASP A 33 -4.14 -12.78 -22.21
C ASP A 33 -3.64 -11.88 -23.34
N ARG A 34 -4.42 -11.72 -24.41
CA ARG A 34 -4.09 -10.82 -25.52
C ARG A 34 -3.87 -9.38 -25.08
N VAL A 35 -4.70 -8.86 -24.18
CA VAL A 35 -4.53 -7.51 -23.63
C VAL A 35 -3.24 -7.38 -22.84
N VAL A 36 -2.88 -8.39 -22.05
CA VAL A 36 -1.62 -8.41 -21.27
C VAL A 36 -0.39 -8.46 -22.19
N GLU A 37 -0.47 -9.22 -23.29
CA GLU A 37 0.62 -9.39 -24.25
C GLU A 37 0.81 -8.16 -25.18
N GLU A 38 -0.27 -7.54 -25.64
CA GLU A 38 -0.23 -6.40 -26.55
C GLU A 38 0.09 -5.08 -25.84
N HIS A 39 -0.32 -4.93 -24.58
CA HIS A 39 -0.14 -3.69 -23.84
C HIS A 39 1.22 -3.60 -23.16
N ARG A 40 1.85 -2.43 -23.23
CA ARG A 40 3.04 -2.12 -22.42
C ARG A 40 2.67 -1.98 -20.95
N ILE A 41 3.08 -2.95 -20.13
CA ILE A 41 2.85 -2.95 -18.68
C ILE A 41 4.06 -2.33 -17.98
N ARG A 42 3.84 -1.24 -17.23
CA ARG A 42 4.87 -0.48 -16.51
C ARG A 42 4.50 -0.24 -15.05
N CYS A 43 4.06 -1.29 -14.37
CA CYS A 43 3.76 -1.21 -12.94
C CYS A 43 5.07 -0.96 -12.17
N THR A 44 5.06 0.07 -11.33
CA THR A 44 6.18 0.42 -10.44
C THR A 44 5.94 0.04 -8.98
N HIS A 45 4.72 -0.37 -8.64
CA HIS A 45 4.29 -0.58 -7.27
C HIS A 45 4.44 -2.05 -6.86
N PHE A 46 5.30 -2.32 -5.88
CA PHE A 46 5.65 -3.68 -5.48
C PHE A 46 4.44 -4.48 -4.96
N ASP A 47 3.59 -3.86 -4.12
CA ASP A 47 2.46 -4.55 -3.52
C ASP A 47 1.37 -4.92 -4.54
N ALA A 48 1.34 -4.30 -5.72
CA ALA A 48 0.52 -4.75 -6.85
C ALA A 48 1.24 -5.79 -7.70
N PHE A 49 2.52 -5.54 -8.03
CA PHE A 49 3.33 -6.39 -8.89
C PHE A 49 3.46 -7.83 -8.35
N ARG A 50 3.63 -8.01 -7.04
CA ARG A 50 3.77 -9.34 -6.41
C ARG A 50 2.54 -10.25 -6.54
N PHE A 51 1.43 -9.75 -7.06
CA PHE A 51 0.22 -10.53 -7.38
C PHE A 51 0.08 -10.87 -8.86
N TYR A 52 1.02 -10.46 -9.72
CA TYR A 52 1.01 -10.84 -11.12
C TYR A 52 1.18 -12.36 -11.25
N SER A 53 0.54 -12.96 -12.26
CA SER A 53 0.75 -14.38 -12.54
C SER A 53 2.20 -14.62 -12.99
N PRO A 54 2.73 -15.85 -12.85
CA PRO A 54 4.07 -16.18 -13.31
C PRO A 54 4.32 -15.84 -14.79
N ASP A 55 3.28 -15.92 -15.61
CA ASP A 55 3.37 -15.62 -17.03
C ASP A 55 3.29 -14.12 -17.34
N ALA A 56 2.62 -13.34 -16.49
CA ALA A 56 2.46 -11.90 -16.68
C ALA A 56 3.59 -11.07 -16.05
N ALA A 57 4.20 -11.56 -14.96
CA ALA A 57 5.29 -10.87 -14.27
C ALA A 57 6.48 -10.52 -15.19
N PRO A 58 6.95 -11.41 -16.09
CA PRO A 58 8.04 -11.10 -17.02
C PRO A 58 7.69 -10.03 -18.07
N LEU A 59 6.39 -9.80 -18.33
CA LEU A 59 5.92 -8.82 -19.32
C LEU A 59 5.90 -7.38 -18.79
N ASN A 60 6.08 -7.19 -17.48
CA ASN A 60 6.22 -5.86 -16.90
C ASN A 60 7.63 -5.31 -17.20
N GLU A 61 7.71 -4.11 -17.80
CA GLU A 61 8.99 -3.49 -18.18
C GLU A 61 9.92 -3.26 -17.00
N LEU A 62 9.37 -3.14 -15.79
CA LEU A 62 10.10 -3.03 -14.54
C LEU A 62 9.90 -4.30 -13.72
N GLN A 63 10.84 -4.58 -12.81
CA GLN A 63 10.72 -5.72 -11.90
C GLN A 63 10.76 -5.19 -10.45
N PRO A 64 9.66 -4.58 -9.95
CA PRO A 64 9.62 -4.05 -8.60
C PRO A 64 9.93 -5.12 -7.56
N THR A 65 10.80 -4.76 -6.61
CA THR A 65 11.07 -5.57 -5.41
C THR A 65 10.72 -4.76 -4.17
N ARG A 66 10.56 -5.44 -3.04
CA ARG A 66 10.37 -4.77 -1.75
C ARG A 66 11.52 -3.81 -1.42
N ALA A 67 12.75 -4.20 -1.76
CA ALA A 67 13.95 -3.40 -1.50
C ALA A 67 13.99 -2.12 -2.36
N ALA A 68 13.65 -2.22 -3.65
CA ALA A 68 13.64 -1.09 -4.59
C ALA A 68 12.34 -0.26 -4.55
N GLN A 69 11.42 -0.57 -3.63
CA GLN A 69 10.08 0.03 -3.59
C GLN A 69 10.14 1.56 -3.50
N ARG A 70 11.05 2.09 -2.68
CA ARG A 70 11.23 3.55 -2.50
C ARG A 70 11.72 4.27 -3.75
N ASP A 71 12.47 3.59 -4.60
CA ASP A 71 13.08 4.19 -5.79
C ASP A 71 12.17 4.09 -7.02
N LEU A 72 11.33 3.05 -7.08
CA LEU A 72 10.46 2.78 -8.22
C LEU A 72 9.07 3.40 -8.06
N GLU A 73 8.51 3.42 -6.85
CA GLU A 73 7.15 3.91 -6.65
C GLU A 73 7.03 5.39 -7.01
N GLN A 74 5.94 5.72 -7.71
CA GLN A 74 5.73 7.05 -8.27
C GLN A 74 4.32 7.55 -7.91
N PRO A 75 4.12 8.85 -7.66
CA PRO A 75 2.90 9.40 -7.08
C PRO A 75 1.68 9.40 -8.01
N GLY A 76 1.86 9.15 -9.31
CA GLY A 76 0.77 8.93 -10.27
C GLY A 76 0.23 7.50 -10.27
N CYS A 77 0.85 6.57 -9.54
CA CYS A 77 0.38 5.19 -9.40
C CYS A 77 -0.91 5.18 -8.55
N LEU A 78 -1.98 4.54 -9.05
CA LEU A 78 -3.24 4.38 -8.29
C LEU A 78 -2.98 3.74 -6.92
N HIS A 79 -2.20 2.67 -6.87
CA HIS A 79 -1.91 1.97 -5.62
C HIS A 79 -1.06 2.80 -4.65
N ALA A 80 -0.14 3.63 -5.14
CA ALA A 80 0.62 4.55 -4.29
C ALA A 80 -0.28 5.66 -3.69
N ASN A 81 -1.37 6.02 -4.38
CA ASN A 81 -2.38 6.95 -3.85
C ASN A 81 -3.27 6.27 -2.80
N MET A 82 -3.68 5.02 -3.04
CA MET A 82 -4.43 4.22 -2.06
C MET A 82 -3.63 3.95 -0.77
N ASP A 83 -2.31 3.81 -0.90
CA ASP A 83 -1.39 3.58 0.22
C ASP A 83 -1.31 4.73 1.22
N LEU A 84 -1.76 5.94 0.88
CA LEU A 84 -1.84 7.05 1.84
C LEU A 84 -2.70 6.67 3.05
N TYR A 85 -3.81 5.97 2.82
CA TYR A 85 -4.63 5.42 3.90
C TYR A 85 -3.87 4.38 4.72
N LYS A 86 -3.17 3.44 4.06
CA LYS A 86 -2.34 2.43 4.75
C LYS A 86 -1.33 3.08 5.69
N TRP A 87 -0.68 4.15 5.25
CA TRP A 87 0.31 4.84 6.07
C TRP A 87 -0.32 5.69 7.16
N ALA A 88 -1.35 6.47 6.85
CA ALA A 88 -2.09 7.25 7.84
C ALA A 88 -2.61 6.36 8.99
N TYR A 89 -3.20 5.21 8.64
CA TYR A 89 -3.71 4.23 9.61
C TYR A 89 -2.59 3.67 10.50
N LYS A 90 -1.44 3.33 9.93
CA LYS A 90 -0.29 2.80 10.70
C LYS A 90 0.34 3.82 11.63
N LEU A 91 0.31 5.10 11.25
CA LEU A 91 0.84 6.20 12.05
C LEU A 91 -0.13 6.57 13.20
N GLY A 92 -1.39 6.14 13.10
CA GLY A 92 -2.33 6.11 14.22
C GLY A 92 -2.48 7.48 14.89
N PRO A 93 -2.23 7.62 16.20
CA PRO A 93 -2.42 8.88 16.94
C PRO A 93 -1.62 10.08 16.41
N ALA A 94 -0.58 9.86 15.59
CA ALA A 94 0.18 10.94 14.97
C ALA A 94 -0.61 11.70 13.89
N ILE A 95 -1.69 11.12 13.37
CA ILE A 95 -2.46 11.67 12.25
C ILE A 95 -3.83 12.15 12.75
N PRO A 96 -4.25 13.39 12.44
CA PRO A 96 -5.60 13.85 12.73
C PRO A 96 -6.66 12.90 12.13
N GLY A 97 -7.70 12.58 12.89
CA GLY A 97 -8.73 11.62 12.47
C GLY A 97 -9.42 12.02 11.17
N GLU A 98 -9.65 13.32 10.95
CA GLU A 98 -10.18 13.85 9.69
C GLU A 98 -9.26 13.56 8.49
N LEU A 99 -7.94 13.71 8.65
CA LEU A 99 -6.97 13.44 7.58
C LEU A 99 -6.87 11.94 7.28
N LEU A 100 -7.00 11.09 8.30
CA LEU A 100 -7.13 9.64 8.11
C LEU A 100 -8.36 9.31 7.27
N MET A 101 -9.51 9.93 7.56
CA MET A 101 -10.75 9.73 6.81
C MET A 101 -10.66 10.25 5.38
N ASP A 102 -10.04 11.41 5.14
CA ASP A 102 -9.79 11.92 3.79
C ASP A 102 -8.94 10.93 2.96
N CYS A 103 -7.91 10.33 3.58
CA CYS A 103 -7.10 9.31 2.94
C CYS A 103 -7.91 8.04 2.66
N PHE A 104 -8.79 7.63 3.57
CA PHE A 104 -9.68 6.49 3.39
C PHE A 104 -10.65 6.71 2.22
N GLU A 105 -11.28 7.88 2.13
CA GLU A 105 -12.21 8.22 1.04
C GLU A 105 -11.51 8.24 -0.33
N LEU A 106 -10.29 8.77 -0.40
CA LEU A 106 -9.47 8.67 -1.60
C LEU A 106 -9.19 7.21 -1.94
N ALA A 107 -8.72 6.41 -0.97
CA ALA A 107 -8.41 4.99 -1.16
C ALA A 107 -9.63 4.19 -1.64
N TRP A 108 -10.82 4.49 -1.12
CA TRP A 108 -12.08 3.87 -1.52
C TRP A 108 -12.45 4.17 -2.98
N ARG A 109 -12.37 5.44 -3.40
CA ARG A 109 -12.65 5.84 -4.79
C ARG A 109 -11.63 5.27 -5.76
N VAL A 110 -10.34 5.29 -5.39
CA VAL A 110 -9.27 4.66 -6.16
C VAL A 110 -9.50 3.15 -6.29
N ARG A 111 -9.89 2.47 -5.20
CA ARG A 111 -10.20 1.04 -5.23
C ARG A 111 -11.38 0.71 -6.13
N THR A 112 -12.40 1.57 -6.15
CA THR A 112 -13.53 1.46 -7.06
C THR A 112 -13.05 1.48 -8.52
N MET A 113 -12.23 2.45 -8.89
CA MET A 113 -11.65 2.53 -10.23
C MET A 113 -10.75 1.32 -10.56
N ASP A 114 -9.95 0.84 -9.61
CA ASP A 114 -9.11 -0.37 -9.78
C ASP A 114 -9.96 -1.62 -10.05
N MET A 115 -11.12 -1.74 -9.39
CA MET A 115 -12.08 -2.83 -9.65
C MET A 115 -12.72 -2.69 -11.03
N GLN A 116 -13.15 -1.49 -11.42
CA GLN A 116 -13.74 -1.23 -12.74
C GLN A 116 -12.74 -1.50 -13.89
N ALA A 117 -11.45 -1.26 -13.68
CA ALA A 117 -10.40 -1.51 -14.67
C ALA A 117 -9.75 -2.91 -14.56
N SER A 118 -10.22 -3.76 -13.65
CA SER A 118 -9.74 -5.14 -13.51
C SER A 118 -10.12 -5.98 -14.75
N PRO A 119 -9.75 -7.26 -14.88
CA PRO A 119 -10.25 -8.11 -15.97
C PRO A 119 -11.61 -8.78 -15.67
N TYR A 120 -12.13 -8.61 -14.45
CA TYR A 120 -13.29 -9.34 -13.93
C TYR A 120 -14.62 -8.60 -14.12
N ASP A 121 -15.66 -9.28 -14.56
CA ASP A 121 -17.00 -8.72 -14.64
C ASP A 121 -17.56 -8.53 -13.23
N LEU A 122 -17.87 -7.29 -12.90
CA LEU A 122 -18.39 -6.87 -11.61
C LEU A 122 -19.70 -6.08 -11.78
N SER A 123 -20.34 -6.18 -12.94
CA SER A 123 -21.60 -5.49 -13.27
C SER A 123 -22.72 -5.89 -12.29
N ASP A 124 -22.79 -7.16 -11.88
CA ASP A 124 -23.72 -7.64 -10.84
C ASP A 124 -23.54 -6.94 -9.48
N TRP A 125 -22.38 -6.34 -9.24
CA TRP A 125 -22.06 -5.57 -8.03
C TRP A 125 -22.13 -4.06 -8.24
N GLY A 126 -22.63 -3.61 -9.40
CA GLY A 126 -22.78 -2.20 -9.76
C GLY A 126 -21.51 -1.51 -10.24
N PHE A 127 -20.46 -2.26 -10.59
CA PHE A 127 -19.21 -1.69 -11.09
C PHE A 127 -19.12 -1.81 -12.60
N GLU A 128 -19.54 -0.75 -13.30
CA GLU A 128 -19.39 -0.66 -14.75
C GLU A 128 -17.90 -0.68 -15.18
N PRO A 129 -17.52 -1.49 -16.17
CA PRO A 129 -16.12 -1.64 -16.57
C PRO A 129 -15.52 -0.37 -17.19
N ILE A 130 -14.28 -0.07 -16.81
CA ILE A 130 -13.41 0.80 -17.60
C ILE A 130 -12.63 -0.09 -18.56
N ALA A 131 -13.09 -0.14 -19.82
CA ALA A 131 -12.56 -1.01 -20.88
C ALA A 131 -11.15 -0.59 -21.36
N ILE A 132 -10.12 -0.81 -20.53
CA ILE A 132 -8.72 -0.41 -20.77
C ILE A 132 -8.04 -1.12 -21.95
N GLU A 133 -8.66 -2.17 -22.49
CA GLU A 133 -8.30 -2.82 -23.75
C GLU A 133 -8.57 -1.91 -24.96
N THR A 134 -9.48 -0.94 -24.82
CA THR A 134 -9.82 0.01 -25.87
C THR A 134 -9.03 1.33 -25.73
N PRO A 135 -8.76 2.06 -26.83
CA PRO A 135 -8.15 3.38 -26.75
C PRO A 135 -8.95 4.38 -25.92
N ALA A 136 -10.28 4.37 -26.03
CA ALA A 136 -11.17 5.26 -25.29
C ALA A 136 -11.17 4.96 -23.79
N GLY A 137 -11.29 3.68 -23.40
CA GLY A 137 -11.24 3.29 -21.99
C GLY A 137 -9.86 3.53 -21.38
N LYS A 138 -8.77 3.34 -22.14
CA LYS A 138 -7.42 3.69 -21.70
C LYS A 138 -7.26 5.20 -21.48
N ALA A 139 -7.82 6.04 -22.34
CA ALA A 139 -7.80 7.49 -22.16
C ALA A 139 -8.59 7.91 -20.91
N ALA A 140 -9.80 7.37 -20.71
CA ALA A 140 -10.62 7.62 -19.53
C ALA A 140 -9.90 7.18 -18.24
N TYR A 141 -9.24 6.03 -18.27
CA TYR A 141 -8.44 5.53 -17.15
C TYR A 141 -7.29 6.48 -16.81
N VAL A 142 -6.52 6.92 -17.81
CA VAL A 142 -5.39 7.84 -17.59
C VAL A 142 -5.86 9.18 -17.04
N GLU A 143 -6.99 9.69 -17.51
CA GLU A 143 -7.55 10.95 -17.01
C GLU A 143 -8.00 10.85 -15.55
N ALA A 144 -8.76 9.81 -15.20
CA ALA A 144 -9.15 9.56 -13.82
C ALA A 144 -7.93 9.33 -12.91
N GLN A 145 -6.91 8.61 -13.39
CA GLN A 145 -5.66 8.39 -12.67
C GLN A 145 -4.94 9.71 -12.35
N ARG A 146 -4.91 10.67 -13.29
CA ARG A 146 -4.34 12.00 -13.07
C ARG A 146 -5.12 12.78 -12.02
N GLY A 147 -6.45 12.74 -12.07
CA GLY A 147 -7.30 13.35 -11.04
C GLY A 147 -6.97 12.84 -9.64
N PHE A 148 -6.91 11.52 -9.47
CA PHE A 148 -6.52 10.93 -8.19
C PHE A 148 -5.10 11.27 -7.76
N ALA A 149 -4.15 11.40 -8.70
CA ALA A 149 -2.79 11.81 -8.38
C ALA A 149 -2.73 13.26 -7.85
N SER A 150 -3.52 14.16 -8.44
CA SER A 150 -3.64 15.55 -7.98
C SER A 150 -4.27 15.64 -6.60
N GLU A 151 -5.37 14.92 -6.34
CA GLU A 151 -5.98 14.86 -5.01
C GLU A 151 -5.02 14.27 -3.96
N ALA A 152 -4.33 13.19 -4.32
CA ALA A 152 -3.35 12.54 -3.45
C ALA A 152 -2.15 13.42 -3.13
N ALA A 153 -1.75 14.34 -4.02
CA ALA A 153 -0.67 15.29 -3.76
C ALA A 153 -0.99 16.20 -2.57
N VAL A 154 -2.22 16.72 -2.51
CA VAL A 154 -2.69 17.55 -1.38
C VAL A 154 -2.68 16.76 -0.07
N LEU A 155 -3.12 15.50 -0.10
CA LEU A 155 -3.11 14.65 1.11
C LEU A 155 -1.69 14.30 1.55
N ARG A 156 -0.75 14.08 0.61
CA ARG A 156 0.67 13.88 0.95
C ARG A 156 1.25 15.08 1.67
N GLU A 157 1.01 16.28 1.19
CA GLU A 157 1.47 17.52 1.83
C GLU A 157 0.93 17.64 3.26
N ARG A 158 -0.37 17.38 3.45
CA ARG A 158 -1.02 17.39 4.77
C ARG A 158 -0.45 16.32 5.71
N LEU A 159 -0.18 15.11 5.20
CA LEU A 159 0.44 14.03 5.98
C LEU A 159 1.87 14.39 6.40
N THR A 160 2.69 14.90 5.48
CA THR A 160 4.04 15.36 5.79
C THR A 160 4.02 16.49 6.82
N ALA A 161 3.11 17.45 6.70
CA ALA A 161 2.96 18.52 7.68
C ALA A 161 2.58 18.01 9.07
N ALA A 162 1.68 17.01 9.15
CA ALA A 162 1.31 16.38 10.43
C ALA A 162 2.48 15.65 11.09
N LEU A 163 3.41 15.10 10.30
CA LEU A 163 4.57 14.35 10.79
C LEU A 163 5.79 15.22 11.11
N ALA A 164 5.90 16.42 10.51
CA ALA A 164 7.07 17.30 10.67
C ALA A 164 7.46 17.58 12.15
N PRO A 165 6.53 17.79 13.10
CA PRO A 165 6.88 17.97 14.51
C PRO A 165 7.52 16.71 15.13
N LEU A 166 7.07 15.52 14.74
CA LEU A 166 7.59 14.25 15.24
C LEU A 166 8.98 13.96 14.68
N GLU A 167 9.21 14.28 13.40
CA GLU A 167 10.53 14.20 12.79
C GLU A 167 11.52 15.13 13.49
N ALA A 168 11.13 16.38 13.77
CA ALA A 168 11.96 17.34 14.50
C ALA A 168 12.30 16.84 15.91
N ALA A 169 11.32 16.34 16.65
CA ALA A 169 11.54 15.79 18.00
C ALA A 169 12.44 14.53 18.00
N SER A 170 12.41 13.73 16.93
CA SER A 170 13.28 12.55 16.78
C SER A 170 14.72 12.88 16.38
N ALA A 171 14.95 14.06 15.80
CA ALA A 171 16.26 14.54 15.38
C ALA A 171 17.03 15.23 16.51
N GLU A 172 16.35 15.64 17.59
CA GLU A 172 17.04 16.12 18.78
C GLU A 172 17.78 14.95 19.45
N PRO A 173 19.07 15.11 19.80
CA PRO A 173 19.79 14.09 20.54
C PRO A 173 19.06 13.86 21.86
N SER A 174 18.64 12.61 22.10
CA SER A 174 18.09 12.19 23.39
C SER A 174 18.98 12.71 24.49
N ALA A 175 18.50 13.69 25.26
CA ALA A 175 19.15 14.08 26.49
C ALA A 175 19.05 12.85 27.40
N ALA A 176 20.10 12.03 27.38
CA ALA A 176 20.23 10.90 28.28
C ALA A 176 19.95 11.44 29.68
N ALA A 177 18.87 10.96 30.30
CA ALA A 177 18.61 11.22 31.70
C ALA A 177 19.91 10.87 32.45
N PRO A 178 20.42 11.74 33.35
CA PRO A 178 21.65 11.45 34.05
C PRO A 178 21.46 10.11 34.78
N VAL A 179 22.22 9.10 34.35
CA VAL A 179 22.39 7.87 35.11
C VAL A 179 22.94 8.33 36.45
N GLY A 180 22.11 8.25 37.49
CA GLY A 180 22.50 8.64 38.84
C GLY A 180 23.78 7.90 39.23
N THR A 181 24.87 8.64 39.37
CA THR A 181 26.14 8.12 39.86
C THR A 181 25.99 7.80 41.35
N ASP A 182 26.29 6.54 41.68
CA ASP A 182 26.66 5.99 42.99
C ASP A 182 25.89 6.47 44.24
N VAL A 183 24.97 5.62 44.69
CA VAL A 183 24.69 5.50 46.13
C VAL A 183 25.73 4.53 46.72
N THR A 184 26.81 5.09 47.24
CA THR A 184 27.73 4.36 48.13
C THR A 184 26.96 4.01 49.42
N PRO A 185 26.82 2.74 49.82
CA PRO A 185 26.14 2.42 51.06
C PRO A 185 27.05 2.79 52.24
N GLN A 186 26.68 3.83 52.99
CA GLN A 186 27.26 4.08 54.31
C GLN A 186 26.90 2.92 55.23
N ARG A 187 27.89 2.07 55.52
CA ARG A 187 27.81 1.12 56.64
C ARG A 187 27.77 1.93 57.94
N SER A 188 26.60 2.07 58.52
CA SER A 188 26.43 2.57 59.89
C SER A 188 27.20 1.66 60.84
N GLY A 189 28.12 2.27 61.60
CA GLY A 189 28.87 1.62 62.66
C GLY A 189 27.95 0.93 63.66
N ARG A 190 28.37 -0.26 64.10
CA ARG A 190 27.71 -1.04 65.14
C ARG A 190 28.19 -0.51 66.48
N ASP A 191 27.32 0.16 67.23
CA ASP A 191 27.62 0.56 68.62
C ASP A 191 27.21 -0.59 69.58
N PRO A 192 27.99 -0.88 70.63
CA PRO A 192 27.83 -2.05 71.47
C PRO A 192 27.01 -1.69 72.72
N SER A 193 25.87 -2.35 72.94
CA SER A 193 25.36 -2.69 74.28
C SER A 193 23.92 -3.19 74.21
N THR A 194 23.73 -4.47 74.55
CA THR A 194 22.52 -4.88 75.25
C THR A 194 22.81 -6.17 76.00
N GLN A 195 22.92 -6.03 77.32
CA GLN A 195 22.84 -7.11 78.31
C GLN A 195 21.37 -7.48 78.56
N ARG A 196 21.17 -8.65 79.19
CA ARG A 196 19.94 -9.32 79.69
C ARG A 196 19.36 -10.32 78.69
N THR A 197 19.15 -11.59 79.02
CA THR A 197 19.17 -12.35 80.29
C THR A 197 19.73 -13.74 80.05
#